data_AF-A0A3M1UV84-F1
#
_entry.id   AF-A0A3M1UV84-F1
#
_cell.length_a   1.000
_cell.length_b   1.000
_cell.length_c   1.000
_cell.angle_alpha   90.00
_cell.angle_beta   90.00
_cell.angle_gamma   90.00
#
_symmetry.space_group_name_H-M   'P 1'
#
loop_
_entity.id
_entity.type
_entity.pdbx_description
1 polymer ?
#
loop_
_entity_poly.entity_id
_entity_poly.type
_entity_poly.pdbx_seq_one_letter_code
_entity_poly.pdbx_strand_id
1 'polypeptide(L)'
;MTLRHLLLGLLLLCWSSAILAKDEYLLEMIVFQQPDAQDEPLAKPVAEVEQAKGSLDSGGPGIVPLPPGEGQLGSVAYTLQRHGAQVLAHLRWKQDFSVPGNDQWMHLEGKNIAGAVRITKGRFIHVNTDLWPTASEYPIREHGRLRSGELYYIDHPRIGILVQAERLEEAPQPAPQPAAEEAPPPPPVPTTDENPPEERKPASDMPRALPDNS
;
A
#
# COMPACT_ATOMS: atom_id res chain seq x y z
N MET A 1 43.45 -37.91 21.04
CA MET A 1 42.55 -36.83 21.54
C MET A 1 42.55 -35.65 20.55
N THR A 2 41.96 -35.80 19.37
CA THR A 2 41.92 -34.69 18.37
C THR A 2 40.66 -34.68 17.49
N LEU A 3 39.79 -35.69 17.53
CA LEU A 3 38.62 -35.77 16.66
C LEU A 3 37.34 -35.12 17.26
N ARG A 4 37.32 -34.85 18.57
CA ARG A 4 36.16 -34.25 19.27
C ARG A 4 36.12 -32.71 19.17
N HIS A 5 37.21 -32.08 18.76
CA HIS A 5 37.28 -30.61 18.60
C HIS A 5 37.02 -30.15 17.17
N LEU A 6 37.12 -31.05 16.17
CA LEU A 6 36.81 -30.70 14.79
C LEU A 6 35.29 -30.55 14.54
N LEU A 7 34.46 -31.18 15.39
CA LEU A 7 33.00 -31.16 15.24
C LEU A 7 32.30 -30.01 16.00
N LEU A 8 33.01 -29.31 16.90
CA LEU A 8 32.44 -28.15 17.61
C LEU A 8 32.69 -26.81 16.91
N GLY A 9 33.61 -26.75 15.94
CA GLY A 9 33.88 -25.54 15.17
C GLY A 9 32.89 -25.29 14.03
N LEU A 10 32.17 -26.34 13.57
CA LEU A 10 31.26 -26.25 12.43
C LEU A 10 29.78 -26.02 12.83
N LEU A 11 29.45 -26.12 14.12
CA LEU A 11 28.07 -25.93 14.61
C LEU A 11 27.75 -24.50 15.06
N LEU A 12 28.69 -23.56 14.89
CA LEU A 12 28.53 -22.12 15.20
C LEU A 12 28.31 -21.25 13.94
N LEU A 13 28.06 -21.90 12.80
CA LEU A 13 27.53 -21.27 11.59
C LEU A 13 25.99 -21.37 11.51
N CYS A 14 25.29 -21.40 12.65
CA CYS A 14 23.92 -20.89 12.68
C CYS A 14 24.00 -19.38 12.46
N TRP A 15 24.18 -19.02 11.19
CA TRP A 15 23.99 -17.70 10.67
C TRP A 15 22.65 -17.18 11.17
N SER A 16 22.74 -16.30 12.15
CA SER A 16 21.68 -15.38 12.53
C SER A 16 21.39 -14.53 11.29
N SER A 17 20.57 -15.04 10.38
CA SER A 17 19.84 -14.20 9.43
C SER A 17 18.88 -13.39 10.28
N ALA A 18 19.38 -12.31 10.87
CA ALA A 18 18.52 -11.22 11.31
C ALA A 18 17.91 -10.67 10.02
N ILE A 19 16.70 -11.12 9.71
CA ILE A 19 15.87 -10.49 8.70
C ILE A 19 15.70 -9.05 9.17
N LEU A 20 16.33 -8.09 8.49
CA LEU A 20 16.02 -6.68 8.71
C LEU A 20 14.57 -6.49 8.29
N ALA A 21 13.67 -6.44 9.27
CA ALA A 21 12.28 -6.13 8.99
C ALA A 21 12.23 -4.71 8.41
N LYS A 22 11.79 -4.59 7.14
CA LYS A 22 11.56 -3.28 6.51
C LYS A 22 10.71 -2.40 7.43
N ASP A 23 11.03 -1.12 7.48
CA ASP A 23 10.34 -0.15 8.33
C ASP A 23 9.17 0.53 7.60
N GLU A 24 8.38 -0.30 6.92
CA GLU A 24 7.27 0.12 6.09
C GLU A 24 5.95 0.05 6.87
N TYR A 25 5.17 1.13 6.76
CA TYR A 25 3.86 1.25 7.37
C TYR A 25 2.82 1.61 6.32
N LEU A 26 1.64 1.03 6.46
CA LEU A 26 0.44 1.44 5.77
C LEU A 26 -0.31 2.42 6.66
N LEU A 27 -0.50 3.64 6.18
CA LEU A 27 -1.24 4.69 6.87
C LEU A 27 -2.57 4.93 6.17
N GLU A 28 -3.57 5.24 6.97
CA GLU A 28 -4.89 5.65 6.50
C GLU A 28 -5.41 6.77 7.39
N MET A 29 -5.93 7.82 6.77
CA MET A 29 -6.40 9.03 7.44
C MET A 29 -7.74 9.47 6.88
N ILE A 30 -8.66 9.84 7.77
CA ILE A 30 -9.90 10.55 7.44
C ILE A 30 -9.87 11.91 8.13
N VAL A 31 -10.12 12.96 7.36
CA VAL A 31 -10.41 14.30 7.88
C VAL A 31 -11.87 14.61 7.60
N PHE A 32 -12.61 15.05 8.61
CA PHE A 32 -14.05 15.28 8.48
C PHE A 32 -14.54 16.46 9.32
N GLN A 33 -15.63 17.09 8.88
CA GLN A 33 -16.33 18.12 9.63
C GLN A 33 -17.45 17.52 10.45
N GLN A 34 -17.56 17.96 11.71
CA GLN A 34 -18.61 17.53 12.63
C GLN A 34 -19.98 18.11 12.21
N PRO A 35 -21.10 17.40 12.40
CA PRO A 35 -22.44 17.86 11.99
C PRO A 35 -22.89 19.16 12.67
N ASP A 36 -22.47 19.41 13.91
CA ASP A 36 -22.87 20.60 14.68
C ASP A 36 -21.94 21.81 14.48
N ALA A 37 -20.94 21.69 13.61
CA ALA A 37 -20.07 22.81 13.26
C ALA A 37 -20.86 23.81 12.39
N GLN A 38 -21.41 24.86 13.00
CA GLN A 38 -22.18 25.88 12.28
C GLN A 38 -21.37 26.53 11.15
N ASP A 39 -22.01 26.68 9.99
CA ASP A 39 -21.47 27.32 8.78
C ASP A 39 -21.42 28.84 8.95
N GLU A 40 -20.36 29.37 9.54
CA GLU A 40 -19.99 30.77 9.31
C GLU A 40 -19.02 30.83 8.12
N PRO A 41 -19.43 31.38 6.96
CA PRO A 41 -18.58 31.43 5.79
C PRO A 41 -17.52 32.51 5.99
N LEU A 42 -16.32 32.11 6.39
CA LEU A 42 -15.23 33.05 6.66
C LEU A 42 -13.93 32.63 5.97
N ALA A 43 -13.52 33.53 5.07
CA ALA A 43 -12.26 33.71 4.34
C ALA A 43 -11.57 32.48 3.72
N LYS A 44 -11.23 32.59 2.43
CA LYS A 44 -10.33 31.65 1.74
C LYS A 44 -8.94 31.68 2.40
N PRO A 45 -8.44 30.58 2.98
CA PRO A 45 -7.03 30.48 3.26
C PRO A 45 -6.38 29.80 2.06
N VAL A 46 -5.78 30.59 1.17
CA VAL A 46 -4.71 30.09 0.30
C VAL A 46 -3.42 30.28 1.09
N ALA A 47 -3.23 29.47 2.12
CA ALA A 47 -1.91 29.27 2.67
C ALA A 47 -1.37 28.05 1.97
N GLU A 48 -0.66 28.27 0.87
CA GLU A 48 0.32 27.30 0.40
C GLU A 48 1.19 26.97 1.61
N VAL A 49 1.13 25.72 2.08
CA VAL A 49 1.99 25.30 3.18
C VAL A 49 3.39 25.22 2.58
N GLU A 50 4.12 26.33 2.62
CA GLU A 50 5.47 26.50 2.04
C GLU A 50 6.46 25.44 2.56
N GLN A 51 6.10 24.72 3.63
CA GLN A 51 6.89 23.69 4.28
C GLN A 51 6.78 22.31 3.62
N ALA A 52 5.77 22.08 2.77
CA ALA A 52 5.54 20.78 2.15
C ALA A 52 6.60 20.47 1.06
N LYS A 53 7.19 19.28 1.11
CA LYS A 53 8.24 18.83 0.16
C LYS A 53 7.74 17.83 -0.90
N GLY A 54 6.44 17.57 -0.92
CA GLY A 54 5.75 16.65 -1.82
C GLY A 54 4.25 16.66 -1.55
N SER A 55 3.50 15.74 -2.14
CA SER A 55 2.06 15.57 -1.88
C SER A 55 1.75 14.11 -1.52
N LEU A 56 0.77 13.89 -0.63
CA LEU A 56 0.28 12.55 -0.31
C LEU A 56 -0.47 11.92 -1.49
N ASP A 57 -0.97 12.71 -2.44
CA ASP A 57 -1.70 12.25 -3.62
C ASP A 57 -0.76 11.78 -4.74
N SER A 58 0.39 12.44 -4.90
CA SER A 58 1.39 12.09 -5.90
C SER A 58 2.56 11.25 -5.35
N GLY A 59 2.73 11.22 -4.03
CA GLY A 59 3.79 10.50 -3.34
C GLY A 59 5.10 11.27 -3.24
N GLY A 60 6.16 10.55 -2.88
CA GLY A 60 7.50 11.07 -2.69
C GLY A 60 8.50 9.98 -2.31
N PRO A 61 9.75 10.31 -1.99
CA PRO A 61 10.73 9.33 -1.52
C PRO A 61 10.20 8.53 -0.33
N GLY A 62 10.07 7.21 -0.50
CA GLY A 62 9.54 6.31 0.52
C GLY A 62 8.04 6.47 0.80
N ILE A 63 7.29 7.25 0.00
CA ILE A 63 5.86 7.48 0.16
C ILE A 63 5.13 7.04 -1.12
N VAL A 64 4.21 6.08 -0.97
CA VAL A 64 3.44 5.53 -2.08
C VAL A 64 1.95 5.72 -1.82
N PRO A 65 1.24 6.59 -2.57
CA PRO A 65 -0.21 6.74 -2.44
C PRO A 65 -0.93 5.41 -2.76
N LEU A 66 -2.04 5.17 -2.07
CA LEU A 66 -2.89 4.00 -2.25
C LEU A 66 -4.36 4.42 -2.39
N PRO A 67 -5.21 3.60 -3.03
CA PRO A 67 -6.65 3.85 -3.08
C PRO A 67 -7.25 3.87 -1.66
N PRO A 68 -7.99 4.93 -1.27
CA PRO A 68 -8.58 5.03 0.06
C PRO A 68 -9.71 4.03 0.31
N GLY A 69 -10.41 3.58 -0.73
CA GLY A 69 -11.51 2.60 -0.62
C GLY A 69 -11.09 1.17 -0.28
N GLU A 70 -9.79 0.86 -0.30
CA GLU A 70 -9.24 -0.47 0.01
C GLU A 70 -8.68 -0.56 1.44
N GLY A 71 -8.85 0.50 2.24
CA GLY A 71 -8.40 0.56 3.63
C GLY A 71 -9.42 0.07 4.65
N GLN A 72 -9.03 0.06 5.93
CA GLN A 72 -9.88 -0.36 7.04
C GLN A 72 -10.87 0.75 7.45
N LEU A 73 -10.55 2.02 7.15
CA LEU A 73 -11.38 3.16 7.57
C LEU A 73 -12.57 3.45 6.64
N GLY A 74 -12.75 2.71 5.54
CA GLY A 74 -13.91 2.89 4.65
C GLY A 74 -15.27 2.75 5.34
N SER A 75 -15.42 1.77 6.24
CA SER A 75 -16.64 1.59 7.03
C SER A 75 -16.86 2.72 8.06
N VAL A 76 -15.76 3.27 8.57
CA VAL A 76 -15.77 4.42 9.50
C VAL A 76 -16.20 5.69 8.76
N ALA A 77 -15.63 5.95 7.58
CA ALA A 77 -16.04 7.06 6.71
C ALA A 77 -17.52 7.00 6.38
N TYR A 78 -18.03 5.81 6.01
CA TYR A 78 -19.44 5.59 5.75
C TYR A 78 -20.30 5.91 6.99
N THR A 79 -19.91 5.41 8.16
CA THR A 79 -20.63 5.63 9.41
C THR A 79 -20.67 7.13 9.78
N LEU A 80 -19.55 7.83 9.66
CA LEU A 80 -19.46 9.27 9.89
C LEU A 80 -20.46 10.04 9.02
N GLN A 81 -20.47 9.75 7.71
CA GLN A 81 -21.39 10.39 6.77
C GLN A 81 -22.86 10.10 7.11
N ARG A 82 -23.18 8.87 7.53
CA ARG A 82 -24.53 8.49 7.97
C ARG A 82 -24.99 9.23 9.23
N HIS A 83 -24.05 9.65 10.08
CA HIS A 83 -24.32 10.44 11.28
C HIS A 83 -24.16 11.96 11.06
N GLY A 84 -24.12 12.42 9.81
CA GLY A 84 -24.17 13.84 9.47
C GLY A 84 -22.81 14.54 9.38
N ALA A 85 -21.72 13.85 9.67
CA ALA A 85 -20.39 14.40 9.43
C ALA A 85 -20.08 14.48 7.93
N GLN A 86 -19.30 15.49 7.53
CA GLN A 86 -18.84 15.62 6.14
C GLN A 86 -17.38 15.16 6.03
N VAL A 87 -17.12 14.08 5.29
CA VAL A 87 -15.74 13.66 4.99
C VAL A 87 -15.12 14.65 4.00
N LEU A 88 -14.03 15.29 4.43
CA LEU A 88 -13.28 16.30 3.66
C LEU A 88 -12.12 15.65 2.91
N ALA A 89 -11.43 14.71 3.52
CA ALA A 89 -10.38 13.91 2.89
C ALA A 89 -10.38 12.48 3.43
N HIS A 90 -10.12 11.51 2.56
CA HIS A 90 -9.84 10.12 2.93
C HIS A 90 -8.65 9.65 2.12
N LEU A 91 -7.54 9.40 2.81
CA LEU A 91 -6.24 9.13 2.22
C LEU A 91 -5.69 7.81 2.73
N ARG A 92 -4.93 7.15 1.87
CA ARG A 92 -4.18 5.95 2.23
C ARG A 92 -2.84 5.98 1.51
N TRP A 93 -1.77 5.62 2.21
CA TRP A 93 -0.43 5.56 1.62
C TRP A 93 0.45 4.57 2.37
N LYS A 94 1.50 4.11 1.72
CA LYS A 94 2.62 3.43 2.38
C LYS A 94 3.73 4.42 2.65
N GLN A 95 4.39 4.26 3.78
CA GLN A 95 5.55 5.05 4.17
C GLN A 95 6.64 4.13 4.70
N ASP A 96 7.76 4.06 3.98
CA ASP A 96 8.96 3.33 4.39
C ASP A 96 9.89 4.29 5.13
N PHE A 97 9.89 4.21 6.48
CA PHE A 97 10.71 5.04 7.37
C PHE A 97 12.22 4.85 7.22
N SER A 98 12.66 3.84 6.45
CA SER A 98 14.08 3.58 6.15
C SER A 98 14.65 4.52 5.07
N VAL A 99 13.80 5.16 4.25
CA VAL A 99 14.21 6.03 3.14
C VAL A 99 14.53 7.46 3.62
N PRO A 100 15.74 8.00 3.40
CA PRO A 100 16.05 9.37 3.81
C PRO A 100 15.05 10.40 3.25
N GLY A 101 14.53 11.29 4.12
CA GLY A 101 13.61 12.35 3.71
C GLY A 101 12.13 11.93 3.57
N ASN A 102 11.76 10.72 4.00
CA ASN A 102 10.37 10.29 4.10
C ASN A 102 9.59 10.91 5.28
N ASP A 103 10.27 11.67 6.14
CA ASP A 103 9.74 12.20 7.40
C ASP A 103 9.37 13.67 7.24
N GLN A 104 9.11 14.14 6.02
CA GLN A 104 8.89 15.56 5.72
C GLN A 104 7.40 15.91 5.76
N TRP A 105 7.10 17.20 5.73
CA TRP A 105 5.73 17.66 5.52
C TRP A 105 5.30 17.34 4.09
N MET A 106 4.14 16.71 3.96
CA MET A 106 3.52 16.32 2.70
C MET A 106 2.22 17.06 2.54
N HIS A 107 2.00 17.64 1.36
CA HIS A 107 0.77 18.31 1.03
C HIS A 107 -0.41 17.33 1.09
N LEU A 108 -1.52 17.82 1.62
CA LEU A 108 -2.80 17.13 1.66
C LEU A 108 -3.83 18.07 1.04
N GLU A 109 -4.55 17.59 0.02
CA GLU A 109 -5.69 18.29 -0.55
C GLU A 109 -6.94 17.42 -0.46
N GLY A 110 -8.08 18.05 -0.22
CA GLY A 110 -9.38 17.39 -0.14
C GLY A 110 -10.52 18.34 -0.47
N LYS A 111 -11.74 17.87 -0.24
CA LYS A 111 -12.93 18.70 -0.39
C LYS A 111 -12.93 19.80 0.67
N ASN A 112 -12.76 21.05 0.24
CA ASN A 112 -12.77 22.23 1.11
C ASN A 112 -11.72 22.19 2.24
N ILE A 113 -10.60 21.50 2.01
CA ILE A 113 -9.47 21.47 2.93
C ILE A 113 -8.17 21.32 2.16
N ALA A 114 -7.16 22.08 2.55
CA ALA A 114 -5.80 21.95 2.04
C ALA A 114 -4.83 22.08 3.20
N GLY A 115 -3.59 21.63 3.06
CA GLY A 115 -2.60 21.79 4.12
C GLY A 115 -1.42 20.86 3.97
N ALA A 116 -0.82 20.52 5.10
CA ALA A 116 0.20 19.49 5.14
C ALA A 116 0.07 18.59 6.37
N VAL A 117 0.54 17.37 6.20
CA VAL A 117 0.69 16.37 7.25
C VAL A 117 2.13 15.90 7.28
N ARG A 118 2.67 15.69 8.48
CA ARG A 118 3.96 15.06 8.69
C ARG A 118 3.77 13.84 9.57
N ILE A 119 4.33 12.72 9.14
CA ILE A 119 4.40 11.50 9.92
C ILE A 119 5.86 11.24 10.25
N THR A 120 6.16 11.00 11.53
CA THR A 120 7.49 10.58 11.96
C THR A 120 7.39 9.34 12.83
N LYS A 121 8.45 8.52 12.82
CA LYS A 121 8.52 7.29 13.60
C LYS A 121 9.64 7.37 14.64
N GLY A 122 9.27 7.13 15.89
CA GLY A 122 10.20 6.82 16.99
C GLY A 122 9.78 5.52 17.68
N ARG A 123 9.59 5.58 18.99
CA ARG A 123 8.90 4.50 19.74
C ARG A 123 7.41 4.41 19.39
N PHE A 124 6.86 5.50 18.89
CA PHE A 124 5.48 5.65 18.45
C PHE A 124 5.47 6.27 17.06
N ILE A 125 4.31 6.21 16.40
CA ILE A 125 4.04 7.04 15.23
C ILE A 125 3.54 8.39 15.74
N HIS A 126 4.17 9.46 15.26
CA HIS A 126 3.74 10.83 15.53
C HIS A 126 3.11 11.40 14.28
N VAL A 127 1.95 12.03 14.47
CA VAL A 127 1.18 12.69 13.42
C VAL A 127 1.15 14.16 13.75
N ASN A 128 1.57 14.99 12.81
CA ASN A 128 1.51 16.44 12.91
C ASN A 128 0.71 16.97 11.74
N THR A 129 -0.19 17.90 12.00
CA THR A 129 -1.06 18.49 10.97
C THR A 129 -0.92 20.00 10.95
N ASP A 130 -1.00 20.60 9.77
CA ASP A 130 -1.25 22.04 9.56
C ASP A 130 -2.26 22.14 8.42
N LEU A 131 -3.56 22.07 8.78
CA LEU A 131 -4.66 22.01 7.83
C LEU A 131 -5.45 23.31 7.81
N TRP A 132 -5.91 23.68 6.64
CA TRP A 132 -6.65 24.89 6.34
C TRP A 132 -8.00 24.53 5.72
N PRO A 133 -9.04 24.30 6.55
CA PRO A 133 -10.39 24.16 6.05
C PRO A 133 -10.84 25.46 5.39
N THR A 134 -11.52 25.40 4.24
CA THR A 134 -12.00 26.58 3.50
C THR A 134 -13.05 27.39 4.29
N ALA A 135 -13.69 26.79 5.29
CA ALA A 135 -14.67 27.41 6.17
C ALA A 135 -14.10 27.79 7.56
N SER A 136 -12.77 27.94 7.69
CA SER A 136 -12.13 28.27 8.97
C SER A 136 -11.16 29.44 8.82
N GLU A 137 -11.28 30.42 9.71
CA GLU A 137 -10.33 31.55 9.82
C GLU A 137 -8.96 31.11 10.35
N TYR A 138 -8.91 29.98 11.07
CA TYR A 138 -7.70 29.48 11.70
C TYR A 138 -7.28 28.11 11.16
N PRO A 139 -5.97 27.87 10.97
CA PRO A 139 -5.46 26.56 10.66
C PRO A 139 -5.59 25.61 11.85
N ILE A 140 -5.74 24.34 11.54
CA ILE A 140 -5.80 23.23 12.48
C ILE A 140 -4.41 22.65 12.60
N ARG A 141 -3.75 23.00 13.70
CA ARG A 141 -2.41 22.54 14.03
C ARG A 141 -2.45 21.60 15.20
N GLU A 142 -2.47 20.32 14.90
CA GLU A 142 -2.64 19.28 15.92
C GLU A 142 -1.47 18.30 15.92
N HIS A 143 -1.32 17.65 17.06
CA HIS A 143 -0.31 16.61 17.29
C HIS A 143 -0.98 15.36 17.86
N GLY A 144 -0.66 14.22 17.27
CA GLY A 144 -1.12 12.91 17.69
C GLY A 144 0.04 11.94 17.89
N ARG A 145 -0.20 10.93 18.72
CA ARG A 145 0.72 9.81 18.91
C ARG A 145 -0.05 8.51 18.97
N LEU A 146 0.28 7.57 18.11
CA LEU A 146 -0.37 6.26 18.03
C LEU A 146 0.65 5.11 18.01
N ARG A 147 0.24 3.93 18.49
CA ARG A 147 0.95 2.68 18.23
C ARG A 147 0.48 2.06 16.92
N SER A 148 1.25 1.10 16.42
CA SER A 148 0.82 0.36 15.24
C SER A 148 -0.42 -0.48 15.56
N GLY A 149 -1.40 -0.48 14.65
CA GLY A 149 -2.68 -1.17 14.81
C GLY A 149 -3.71 -0.42 15.67
N GLU A 150 -3.39 0.77 16.17
CA GLU A 150 -4.33 1.59 16.93
C GLU A 150 -4.97 2.67 16.04
N LEU A 151 -6.29 2.85 16.18
CA LEU A 151 -7.01 4.01 15.66
C LEU A 151 -6.86 5.18 16.63
N TYR A 152 -6.39 6.32 16.15
CA TYR A 152 -6.23 7.53 16.94
C TYR A 152 -7.14 8.64 16.43
N TYR A 153 -7.83 9.28 17.36
CA TYR A 153 -8.67 10.44 17.11
C TYR A 153 -7.97 11.70 17.61
N ILE A 154 -7.78 12.66 16.71
CA ILE A 154 -7.36 14.02 17.05
C ILE A 154 -8.63 14.84 17.18
N ASP A 155 -8.85 15.37 18.38
CA ASP A 155 -10.06 16.12 18.71
C ASP A 155 -9.88 17.61 18.40
N HIS A 156 -10.65 18.11 17.45
CA HIS A 156 -10.77 19.54 17.21
C HIS A 156 -12.26 19.92 17.11
N PRO A 157 -12.72 21.05 17.70
CA PRO A 157 -14.15 21.32 17.92
C PRO A 157 -15.06 21.26 16.69
N ARG A 158 -14.52 21.56 15.51
CA ARG A 158 -15.26 21.54 14.23
C ARG A 158 -14.82 20.45 13.26
N ILE A 159 -13.64 19.90 13.44
CA ILE A 159 -12.99 19.00 12.48
C ILE A 159 -12.45 17.81 13.27
N GLY A 160 -12.83 16.60 12.89
CA GLY A 160 -12.22 15.39 13.41
C GLY A 160 -11.14 14.89 12.46
N ILE A 161 -10.07 14.34 13.01
CA ILE A 161 -9.09 13.58 12.24
C ILE A 161 -8.99 12.19 12.87
N LEU A 162 -9.21 11.17 12.06
CA LEU A 162 -8.97 9.77 12.41
C LEU A 162 -7.77 9.28 11.63
N VAL A 163 -6.82 8.65 12.31
CA VAL A 163 -5.61 8.12 11.70
C VAL A 163 -5.26 6.77 12.30
N GLN A 164 -4.82 5.86 11.44
CA GLN A 164 -4.24 4.58 11.85
C GLN A 164 -2.95 4.32 11.10
N ALA A 165 -2.10 3.46 11.69
CA ALA A 165 -0.86 3.02 11.07
C ALA A 165 -0.65 1.53 11.32
N GLU A 166 -0.57 0.75 10.25
CA GLU A 166 -0.33 -0.69 10.30
C GLU A 166 1.10 -0.98 9.81
N ARG A 167 1.87 -1.73 10.58
CA ARG A 167 3.21 -2.15 10.14
C ARG A 167 3.05 -3.22 9.07
N LEU A 168 3.68 -3.04 7.92
CA LEU A 168 3.68 -4.08 6.90
C LEU A 168 4.72 -5.14 7.28
N GLU A 169 4.25 -6.33 7.63
CA GLU A 169 5.12 -7.48 7.81
C GLU A 169 5.53 -8.01 6.43
N GLU A 170 6.82 -8.20 6.21
CA GLU A 170 7.30 -8.90 5.02
C GLU A 170 6.89 -10.36 5.18
N ALA A 171 6.09 -10.87 4.25
CA ALA A 171 5.64 -12.26 4.28
C ALA A 171 6.86 -13.17 4.47
N PRO A 172 6.79 -14.19 5.36
CA PRO A 172 7.90 -15.12 5.53
C PRO A 172 8.27 -15.67 4.16
N GLN A 173 9.49 -15.41 3.70
CA GLN A 173 10.01 -16.08 2.52
C GLN A 173 9.86 -17.58 2.79
N PRO A 174 9.20 -18.36 1.91
CA PRO A 174 9.16 -19.80 2.09
C PRO A 174 10.61 -20.24 2.24
N ALA A 175 10.93 -20.87 3.37
CA ALA A 175 12.26 -21.40 3.64
C ALA A 175 12.72 -22.14 2.38
N PRO A 176 14.01 -22.03 1.97
CA PRO A 176 14.50 -22.81 0.84
C PRO A 176 14.11 -24.26 1.09
N GLN A 177 13.16 -24.75 0.29
CA GLN A 177 12.73 -26.14 0.37
C GLN A 177 14.02 -26.95 0.17
N PRO A 178 14.32 -27.95 1.03
CA PRO A 178 15.40 -28.88 0.73
C PRO A 178 15.18 -29.33 -0.71
N ALA A 179 16.19 -29.12 -1.57
CA ALA A 179 16.11 -29.40 -2.99
C ALA A 179 15.36 -30.73 -3.16
N ALA A 180 14.22 -30.66 -3.84
CA ALA A 180 13.39 -31.83 -4.07
C ALA A 180 14.31 -32.93 -4.62
N GLU A 181 14.47 -33.99 -3.83
CA GLU A 181 15.17 -35.18 -4.26
C GLU A 181 14.48 -35.64 -5.53
N GLU A 182 15.23 -35.59 -6.62
CA GLU A 182 14.80 -35.87 -7.98
C GLU A 182 14.07 -37.21 -7.99
N ALA A 183 12.73 -37.16 -8.14
CA ALA A 183 11.93 -38.38 -8.22
C ALA A 183 12.46 -39.25 -9.37
N PRO A 184 12.62 -40.57 -9.17
CA PRO A 184 13.17 -41.43 -10.21
C PRO A 184 12.29 -41.37 -11.46
N PRO A 185 12.88 -41.44 -12.67
CA PRO A 185 12.13 -41.29 -13.90
C PRO A 185 11.07 -42.40 -14.03
N PRO A 186 9.92 -42.11 -14.67
CA PRO A 186 8.86 -43.10 -14.86
C PRO A 186 9.35 -44.27 -15.75
N PRO A 187 8.83 -45.49 -15.56
CA PRO A 187 9.24 -46.66 -16.34
C PRO A 187 8.89 -46.49 -17.84
N PRO A 188 9.67 -47.11 -18.75
CA PRO A 188 9.46 -46.96 -20.20
C PRO A 188 8.14 -47.60 -20.66
N VAL A 189 7.41 -46.87 -21.50
CA VAL A 189 6.21 -47.34 -22.21
C VAL A 189 6.62 -48.40 -23.24
N PRO A 190 5.92 -49.54 -23.36
CA PRO A 190 6.26 -50.56 -24.33
C PRO A 190 5.92 -50.07 -25.75
N THR A 191 6.92 -50.12 -26.63
CA THR A 191 6.80 -49.95 -28.07
C THR A 191 6.02 -51.12 -28.66
N THR A 192 4.83 -50.86 -29.21
CA THR A 192 4.19 -51.77 -30.17
C THR A 192 4.39 -51.19 -31.57
N ASP A 193 5.09 -51.99 -32.35
CA ASP A 193 5.40 -51.82 -33.77
C ASP A 193 4.13 -52.08 -34.60
N GLU A 194 3.66 -51.08 -35.34
CA GLU A 194 2.74 -51.30 -36.47
C GLU A 194 3.11 -50.34 -37.62
N ASN A 195 3.68 -50.93 -38.66
CA ASN A 195 4.05 -50.31 -39.93
C ASN A 195 2.78 -49.98 -40.77
N PRO A 196 2.82 -49.02 -41.72
CA PRO A 196 1.67 -48.27 -42.22
C PRO A 196 1.03 -48.87 -43.48
N PRO A 197 -0.21 -48.49 -43.84
CA PRO A 197 -0.68 -48.61 -45.21
C PRO A 197 -0.39 -47.33 -46.01
N GLU A 198 0.24 -47.57 -47.13
CA GLU A 198 0.59 -46.66 -48.21
C GLU A 198 -0.65 -46.12 -48.96
N GLU A 199 -0.45 -44.97 -49.62
CA GLU A 199 -0.97 -44.65 -50.97
C GLU A 199 -2.30 -43.87 -51.15
N ARG A 200 -2.18 -42.61 -51.62
CA ARG A 200 -2.42 -42.15 -53.03
C ARG A 200 -2.82 -40.66 -53.06
N LYS A 201 -2.11 -39.86 -53.86
CA LYS A 201 -2.61 -38.58 -54.39
C LYS A 201 -3.48 -38.85 -55.62
N PRO A 202 -4.48 -37.99 -55.90
CA PRO A 202 -4.38 -37.23 -57.14
C PRO A 202 -4.88 -35.77 -57.03
N ALA A 203 -4.75 -35.08 -58.16
CA ALA A 203 -4.68 -33.65 -58.35
C ALA A 203 -6.02 -32.96 -58.70
N SER A 204 -5.95 -31.61 -58.65
CA SER A 204 -6.76 -30.60 -59.34
C SER A 204 -8.28 -30.57 -59.10
N ASP A 205 -8.78 -29.41 -58.64
CA ASP A 205 -9.67 -28.63 -59.51
C ASP A 205 -9.73 -27.12 -59.19
N MET A 206 -10.09 -26.38 -60.22
CA MET A 206 -9.79 -24.98 -60.57
C MET A 206 -10.63 -23.85 -59.91
N PRO A 207 -10.33 -22.55 -60.19
CA PRO A 207 -10.82 -21.40 -59.43
C PRO A 207 -12.20 -20.86 -59.84
N ARG A 208 -12.71 -20.02 -58.93
CA ARG A 208 -13.94 -19.22 -58.94
C ARG A 208 -14.07 -18.31 -60.18
N ALA A 209 -15.16 -18.46 -60.93
CA ALA A 209 -15.68 -17.44 -61.85
C ALA A 209 -17.20 -17.29 -61.65
N LEU A 210 -17.65 -16.07 -61.37
CA LEU A 210 -19.03 -15.62 -61.43
C LEU A 210 -19.33 -15.12 -62.85
N PRO A 211 -20.52 -15.38 -63.40
CA PRO A 211 -21.09 -14.50 -64.41
C PRO A 211 -22.19 -13.59 -63.84
N ASP A 212 -22.20 -12.43 -64.47
CA ASP A 212 -23.06 -11.25 -64.43
C ASP A 212 -24.55 -11.53 -64.68
N ASN A 213 -25.44 -10.77 -64.04
CA ASN A 213 -26.73 -10.41 -64.64
C ASN A 213 -27.38 -9.18 -63.98
N SER A 214 -27.76 -8.23 -64.87
CA SER A 214 -28.63 -7.03 -64.72
C SER A 214 -27.97 -5.69 -64.41
#